data_AF-A0A7S0CG53-F1
#
_entry.id   AF-A0A7S0CG53-F1
#
_cell.length_a   1.000
_cell.length_b   1.000
_cell.length_c   1.000
_cell.angle_alpha   90.00
_cell.angle_beta   90.00
_cell.angle_gamma   90.00
#
_symmetry.space_group_name_H-M   'P 1'
#
loop_
_entity.id
_entity.type
_entity.pdbx_description
1 polymer ?
#
loop_
_entity_poly.entity_id
_entity_poly.type
_entity_poly.pdbx_seq_one_letter_code
_entity_poly.pdbx_strand_id
1 'polypeptide(L)'
;LLSLTLTTELTNAFTVGNSHRSSVRPLVGRLYSTAEDASSPEQPPFCIPTTQTIASSLESLRSSTIVIKYGGNAMTSPTLFSSFCQDICTLQSLGLKIVVVHGGGPQISKMLQRCDVQSEFAENGMRISSEEVVEIAEMVLCGSVNKDVSAGISNAGGRAIGISGRDSQLLQCTKLVGEDGLDVGL
;
A
#
# COMPACT_ATOMS: atom_id res chain seq x y z
N LEU A 1 13.09 -2.64 -9.87
CA LEU A 1 12.58 -3.33 -8.66
C LEU A 1 11.25 -2.71 -8.20
N LEU A 2 10.12 -3.30 -8.60
CA LEU A 2 8.84 -3.04 -7.94
C LEU A 2 8.68 -4.03 -6.78
N SER A 3 8.29 -3.52 -5.62
CA SER A 3 7.91 -4.34 -4.47
C SER A 3 6.42 -4.14 -4.20
N LEU A 4 5.74 -5.25 -3.99
CA LEU A 4 4.28 -5.36 -3.97
C LEU A 4 3.84 -5.86 -2.60
N THR A 5 2.99 -5.12 -1.92
CA THR A 5 2.32 -5.62 -0.73
C THR A 5 0.93 -6.07 -1.16
N LEU A 6 0.74 -7.39 -1.24
CA LEU A 6 -0.57 -7.98 -1.46
C LEU A 6 -1.35 -7.90 -0.15
N THR A 7 -2.56 -7.37 -0.24
CA THR A 7 -3.47 -7.42 0.90
C THR A 7 -4.45 -8.56 0.64
N THR A 8 -4.49 -9.55 1.52
CA THR A 8 -5.28 -10.76 1.29
C THR A 8 -6.70 -10.58 1.79
N GLU A 9 -7.67 -10.68 0.88
CA GLU A 9 -8.99 -11.20 1.20
C GLU A 9 -8.95 -12.72 1.01
N LEU A 10 -8.53 -13.45 2.05
CA LEU A 10 -8.94 -14.85 2.16
C LEU A 10 -10.20 -14.88 3.01
N THR A 11 -11.31 -15.02 2.29
CA THR A 11 -12.61 -15.49 2.75
C THR A 11 -12.41 -16.78 3.53
N ASN A 12 -13.06 -16.89 4.69
CA ASN A 12 -13.23 -18.09 5.53
C ASN A 12 -12.76 -19.42 4.92
N ALA A 13 -11.57 -19.92 5.31
CA ALA A 13 -11.26 -21.35 5.44
C ALA A 13 -9.77 -21.55 5.77
N PHE A 14 -9.37 -21.33 7.02
CA PHE A 14 -8.24 -22.05 7.61
C PHE A 14 -8.33 -21.94 9.13
N THR A 15 -9.24 -22.72 9.72
CA THR A 15 -9.21 -22.99 11.16
C THR A 15 -8.27 -24.18 11.35
N VAL A 16 -7.00 -23.93 11.68
CA VAL A 16 -6.19 -24.95 12.35
C VAL A 16 -6.84 -25.15 13.71
N GLY A 17 -7.25 -26.38 13.97
CA GLY A 17 -8.15 -26.73 15.06
C GLY A 17 -7.68 -26.23 16.42
N ASN A 18 -8.55 -25.50 17.10
CA ASN A 18 -8.78 -25.76 18.51
C ASN A 18 -10.24 -25.50 18.85
N SER A 19 -10.87 -26.53 19.40
CA SER A 19 -12.29 -26.61 19.68
C SER A 19 -12.65 -25.74 20.89
N HIS A 20 -13.13 -24.52 20.64
CA HIS A 20 -14.08 -23.80 21.50
C HIS A 20 -14.95 -22.88 20.62
N ARG A 21 -16.23 -23.26 20.46
CA ARG A 21 -17.23 -22.47 19.73
C ARG A 21 -17.62 -21.23 20.55
N SER A 22 -17.24 -20.05 20.08
CA SER A 22 -17.94 -18.80 20.44
C SER A 22 -18.63 -18.26 19.19
N SER A 23 -19.96 -18.17 19.26
CA SER A 23 -20.82 -17.57 18.23
C SER A 23 -20.44 -16.10 18.04
N VAL A 24 -19.90 -15.76 16.86
CA VAL A 24 -19.69 -14.36 16.47
C VAL A 24 -20.92 -13.90 15.69
N ARG A 25 -21.68 -12.97 16.26
CA ARG A 25 -22.80 -12.29 15.59
C ARG A 25 -22.24 -11.22 14.63
N PRO A 26 -22.87 -11.00 13.46
CA PRO A 26 -22.44 -9.93 12.57
C PRO A 26 -22.78 -8.57 13.17
N LEU A 27 -21.78 -7.70 13.25
CA LEU A 27 -21.85 -6.33 13.77
C LEU A 27 -22.43 -5.33 12.73
N VAL A 28 -23.34 -5.79 11.87
CA VAL A 28 -23.95 -4.99 10.78
C VAL A 28 -25.26 -4.35 11.25
N GLY A 29 -25.27 -3.77 12.46
CA GLY A 29 -26.53 -3.38 13.12
C GLY A 29 -26.60 -2.00 13.75
N ARG A 30 -25.58 -1.13 13.61
CA ARG A 30 -25.53 0.10 14.43
C ARG A 30 -25.15 1.41 13.74
N LEU A 31 -25.18 1.48 12.41
CA LEU A 31 -24.88 2.72 11.68
C LEU A 31 -26.11 3.47 11.14
N TYR A 32 -27.32 2.96 11.35
CA TYR A 32 -28.55 3.66 11.00
C TYR A 32 -29.30 4.07 12.27
N SER A 33 -28.83 5.14 12.91
CA SER A 33 -29.68 5.95 13.78
C SER A 33 -30.22 7.09 12.93
N THR A 34 -31.54 7.22 12.92
CA THR A 34 -32.33 8.18 12.16
C THR A 34 -31.81 9.61 12.32
N ALA A 35 -31.44 10.23 11.20
CA ALA A 35 -31.24 11.66 11.10
C ALA A 35 -32.60 12.34 10.97
N GLU A 36 -33.29 12.51 12.10
CA GLU A 36 -34.30 13.55 12.25
C GLU A 36 -33.86 14.39 13.46
N ASP A 37 -33.98 15.71 13.33
CA ASP A 37 -33.62 16.75 14.32
C ASP A 37 -32.16 17.22 14.35
N ALA A 38 -31.81 18.10 13.41
CA ALA A 38 -30.86 19.19 13.66
C ALA A 38 -31.15 20.39 12.73
N SER A 39 -31.87 21.37 13.27
CA SER A 39 -31.96 22.73 12.73
C SER A 39 -30.57 23.39 12.71
N SER A 40 -30.21 23.93 11.54
CA SER A 40 -28.92 24.57 11.14
C SER A 40 -28.25 25.46 12.20
N PRO A 41 -26.89 25.52 12.22
CA PRO A 41 -26.25 26.62 11.51
C PRO A 41 -25.01 26.22 10.67
N GLU A 42 -24.90 26.88 9.51
CA GLU A 42 -23.80 26.95 8.54
C GLU A 42 -23.08 25.65 8.17
N GLN A 43 -23.56 25.05 7.08
CA GLN A 43 -22.89 23.94 6.40
C GLN A 43 -21.57 24.42 5.76
N PRO A 44 -20.42 23.76 6.02
CA PRO A 44 -19.19 24.08 5.31
C PRO A 44 -19.36 23.80 3.79
N PRO A 45 -18.65 24.52 2.91
CA PRO A 45 -18.90 24.56 1.46
C PRO A 45 -18.59 23.25 0.71
N PHE A 46 -18.34 22.16 1.43
CA PHE A 46 -18.12 20.82 0.88
C PHE A 46 -18.98 19.78 1.59
N CYS A 47 -20.26 20.08 1.82
CA CYS A 47 -21.25 19.05 2.13
C CYS A 47 -21.67 18.39 0.81
N ILE A 48 -20.87 17.44 0.32
CA ILE A 48 -21.40 16.46 -0.65
C ILE A 48 -22.48 15.66 0.12
N PRO A 49 -23.59 15.22 -0.50
CA PRO A 49 -24.42 14.14 0.03
C PRO A 49 -23.58 12.85 0.10
N THR A 50 -22.66 12.82 1.07
CA THR A 50 -21.39 12.09 0.97
C THR A 50 -21.62 10.59 1.11
N THR A 51 -22.56 10.20 1.96
CA THR A 51 -22.86 8.79 2.23
C THR A 51 -23.39 8.05 1.00
N GLN A 52 -24.28 8.67 0.20
CA GLN A 52 -24.87 8.01 -0.96
C GLN A 52 -23.89 7.92 -2.13
N THR A 53 -23.06 8.96 -2.34
CA THR A 53 -21.97 8.96 -3.32
C THR A 53 -20.87 7.95 -2.98
N ILE A 54 -20.51 7.83 -1.70
CA ILE A 54 -19.58 6.78 -1.23
C ILE A 54 -20.21 5.41 -1.42
N ALA A 55 -21.46 5.21 -1.04
CA ALA A 55 -22.13 3.91 -1.17
C ALA A 55 -22.21 3.42 -2.62
N SER A 56 -22.57 4.30 -3.56
CA SER A 56 -22.63 3.93 -4.99
C SER A 56 -21.25 3.65 -5.57
N SER A 57 -20.23 4.41 -5.17
CA SER A 57 -18.84 4.17 -5.59
C SER A 57 -18.28 2.87 -5.01
N LEU A 58 -18.60 2.55 -3.75
CA LEU A 58 -18.15 1.32 -3.10
C LEU A 58 -18.68 0.06 -3.79
N GLU A 59 -19.91 0.08 -4.27
CA GLU A 59 -20.48 -1.08 -4.97
C GLU A 59 -19.72 -1.38 -6.27
N SER A 60 -19.39 -0.33 -7.04
CA SER A 60 -18.55 -0.47 -8.24
C SER A 60 -17.14 -0.97 -7.87
N LEU A 61 -16.54 -0.41 -6.81
CA LEU A 61 -15.18 -0.71 -6.41
C LEU A 61 -15.00 -2.12 -5.79
N ARG A 62 -16.01 -2.68 -5.13
CA ARG A 62 -15.96 -4.06 -4.58
C ARG A 62 -15.75 -5.14 -5.65
N SER A 63 -16.20 -4.87 -6.87
CA SER A 63 -15.98 -5.77 -8.01
C SER A 63 -14.57 -5.68 -8.60
N SER A 64 -13.81 -4.64 -8.22
CA SER A 64 -12.51 -4.30 -8.80
C SER A 64 -11.35 -4.53 -7.83
N THR A 65 -10.14 -4.64 -8.39
CA THR A 65 -8.91 -4.59 -7.60
C THR A 65 -8.34 -3.17 -7.66
N ILE A 66 -8.08 -2.58 -6.50
CA ILE A 66 -7.54 -1.22 -6.39
C ILE A 66 -6.04 -1.31 -6.12
N VAL A 67 -5.25 -0.73 -7.03
CA VAL A 67 -3.79 -0.67 -6.91
C VAL A 67 -3.40 0.72 -6.43
N ILE A 68 -2.79 0.82 -5.25
CA ILE A 68 -2.39 2.07 -4.62
C ILE A 68 -0.87 2.17 -4.62
N LYS A 69 -0.31 3.17 -5.31
CA LYS A 69 1.11 3.47 -5.27
C LYS A 69 1.45 4.35 -4.07
N TYR A 70 2.04 3.75 -3.06
CA TYR A 70 2.55 4.41 -1.86
C TYR A 70 4.01 4.84 -2.05
N GLY A 71 4.29 6.14 -1.94
CA GLY A 71 5.64 6.66 -2.17
C GLY A 71 5.81 8.15 -1.89
N GLY A 72 7.03 8.66 -2.09
CA GLY A 72 7.36 10.07 -1.92
C GLY A 72 7.41 10.51 -0.44
N ASN A 73 7.06 11.77 -0.18
CA ASN A 73 7.09 12.36 1.17
C ASN A 73 6.17 11.64 2.17
N ALA A 74 5.16 10.90 1.69
CA ALA A 74 4.30 10.10 2.55
C ALA A 74 5.05 8.97 3.29
N MET A 75 6.23 8.56 2.81
CA MET A 75 7.08 7.54 3.42
C MET A 75 8.05 8.08 4.49
N THR A 76 8.20 9.40 4.61
CA THR A 76 9.16 10.00 5.54
C THR A 76 8.52 10.55 6.81
N SER A 77 7.20 10.71 6.82
CA SER A 77 6.43 11.15 7.99
C SER A 77 5.79 9.96 8.70
N PRO A 78 6.14 9.69 9.98
CA PRO A 78 5.50 8.63 10.77
C PRO A 78 3.99 8.81 10.88
N THR A 79 3.51 10.05 11.01
CA THR A 79 2.08 10.36 11.08
C THR A 79 1.36 10.01 9.78
N LEU A 80 1.94 10.36 8.63
CA LEU A 80 1.36 10.01 7.33
C LEU A 80 1.39 8.51 7.07
N PHE A 81 2.46 7.81 7.50
CA PHE A 81 2.54 6.36 7.41
C PHE A 81 1.47 5.66 8.27
N SER A 82 1.26 6.12 9.51
CA SER A 82 0.22 5.59 10.38
C SER A 82 -1.17 5.81 9.80
N SER A 83 -1.45 7.03 9.29
CA SER A 83 -2.71 7.34 8.63
C SER A 83 -2.93 6.45 7.41
N PHE A 84 -1.90 6.28 6.58
CA PHE A 84 -1.96 5.39 5.41
C PHE A 84 -2.33 3.96 5.81
N CYS A 85 -1.70 3.40 6.84
CA CYS A 85 -2.01 2.03 7.29
C CYS A 85 -3.47 1.90 7.77
N GLN A 86 -3.99 2.92 8.47
CA GLN A 86 -5.39 2.98 8.91
C GLN A 86 -6.35 3.09 7.73
N ASP A 87 -6.00 3.87 6.69
CA ASP A 87 -6.80 3.99 5.48
C ASP A 87 -6.89 2.64 4.76
N ILE A 88 -5.77 1.92 4.60
CA ILE A 88 -5.78 0.57 4.01
C ILE A 88 -6.66 -0.38 4.81
N CYS A 89 -6.56 -0.38 6.14
CA CYS A 89 -7.40 -1.21 7.01
C CYS A 89 -8.89 -0.85 6.85
N THR A 90 -9.22 0.43 6.72
CA THR A 90 -10.59 0.90 6.50
C THR A 90 -11.12 0.42 5.16
N LEU A 91 -10.33 0.54 4.09
CA LEU A 91 -10.71 0.06 2.75
C LEU A 91 -10.92 -1.46 2.73
N GLN A 92 -10.06 -2.23 3.41
CA GLN A 92 -10.26 -3.67 3.59
C GLN A 92 -11.56 -3.97 4.33
N SER A 93 -11.85 -3.23 5.40
CA SER A 93 -13.08 -3.41 6.19
C SER A 93 -14.36 -3.11 5.40
N LEU A 94 -14.25 -2.30 4.34
CA LEU A 94 -15.34 -2.02 3.40
C LEU A 94 -15.52 -3.11 2.32
N GLY A 95 -14.67 -4.14 2.33
CA GLY A 95 -14.68 -5.27 1.40
C GLY A 95 -13.93 -4.98 0.09
N LEU A 96 -13.01 -4.03 0.07
CA LEU A 96 -12.24 -3.68 -1.13
C LEU A 96 -10.97 -4.53 -1.24
N LYS A 97 -10.67 -4.98 -2.45
CA LYS A 97 -9.45 -5.74 -2.76
C LYS A 97 -8.32 -4.76 -3.08
N ILE A 98 -7.39 -4.62 -2.14
CA ILE A 98 -6.31 -3.64 -2.25
C ILE A 98 -4.97 -4.32 -2.57
N VAL A 99 -4.21 -3.72 -3.49
CA VAL A 99 -2.79 -4.01 -3.71
C VAL A 99 -2.02 -2.72 -3.46
N VAL A 100 -1.05 -2.75 -2.55
CA VAL A 100 -0.19 -1.60 -2.29
C VAL A 100 1.12 -1.81 -3.05
N VAL A 101 1.46 -0.90 -3.95
CA VAL A 101 2.77 -0.84 -4.62
C VAL A 101 3.60 0.20 -3.89
N HIS A 102 4.85 -0.09 -3.55
CA HIS A 102 5.69 0.91 -2.91
C HIS A 102 7.04 1.11 -3.59
N GLY A 103 7.55 2.33 -3.47
CA GLY A 103 8.94 2.67 -3.78
C GLY A 103 9.79 2.71 -2.51
N GLY A 104 10.85 3.49 -2.54
CA GLY A 104 11.72 3.72 -1.37
C GLY A 104 12.93 4.59 -1.69
N GLY A 105 12.79 5.55 -2.63
CA GLY A 105 13.91 6.36 -3.13
C GLY A 105 14.78 6.97 -2.02
N PRO A 106 14.19 7.69 -1.03
CA PRO A 106 14.94 8.23 0.10
C PRO A 106 15.65 7.17 0.95
N GLN A 107 15.00 6.03 1.18
CA GLN A 107 15.55 4.91 1.96
C GLN A 107 16.72 4.25 1.22
N ILE A 108 16.62 4.09 -0.10
CA ILE A 108 17.69 3.58 -0.96
C ILE A 108 18.88 4.53 -0.89
N SER A 109 18.66 5.84 -1.13
CA SER A 109 19.74 6.83 -1.09
C SER A 109 20.46 6.84 0.28
N LYS A 110 19.71 6.71 1.38
CA LYS A 110 20.28 6.62 2.72
C LYS A 110 21.14 5.36 2.90
N MET A 111 20.75 4.22 2.32
CA MET A 111 21.54 3.00 2.42
C MET A 111 22.79 3.05 1.54
N LEU A 112 22.66 3.53 0.29
CA LEU A 112 23.80 3.73 -0.61
C LEU A 112 24.88 4.61 0.04
N GLN A 113 24.48 5.71 0.68
CA GLN A 113 25.40 6.56 1.44
C GLN A 113 26.10 5.82 2.59
N ARG A 114 25.40 4.93 3.29
CA ARG A 114 25.99 4.14 4.39
C ARG A 114 26.98 3.08 3.89
N CYS A 115 26.80 2.61 2.66
CA CYS A 115 27.67 1.64 2.00
C CYS A 115 28.78 2.32 1.19
N ASP A 116 28.87 3.66 1.20
CA ASP A 116 29.80 4.45 0.39
C ASP A 116 29.67 4.22 -1.13
N VAL A 117 28.44 3.92 -1.58
CA VAL A 117 28.11 3.69 -3.00
C VAL A 117 27.50 4.97 -3.59
N GLN A 118 28.03 5.40 -4.73
CA GLN A 118 27.56 6.61 -5.39
C GLN A 118 26.16 6.44 -5.98
N SER A 119 25.34 7.49 -5.86
CA SER A 119 23.95 7.52 -6.29
C SER A 119 23.77 8.59 -7.34
N GLU A 120 23.63 8.19 -8.60
CA GLU A 120 23.42 9.10 -9.72
C GLU A 120 22.02 8.96 -10.30
N PHE A 121 21.55 10.04 -10.93
CA PHE A 121 20.27 10.07 -11.63
C PHE A 121 20.51 10.60 -13.05
N ALA A 122 19.93 9.91 -14.02
CA ALA A 122 19.87 10.37 -15.41
C ALA A 122 18.97 11.62 -15.51
N GLU A 123 19.08 12.35 -16.63
CA GLU A 123 18.33 13.59 -16.85
C GLU A 123 16.81 13.42 -16.78
N ASN A 124 16.31 12.23 -17.12
CA ASN A 124 14.90 11.86 -17.01
C ASN A 124 14.44 11.50 -15.57
N GLY A 125 15.30 11.64 -14.57
CA GLY A 125 15.00 11.39 -13.17
C GLY A 125 15.05 9.90 -12.77
N MET A 126 15.46 9.00 -13.66
CA MET A 126 15.71 7.61 -13.30
C MET A 126 17.06 7.46 -12.60
N ARG A 127 17.11 6.58 -11.59
CA ARG A 127 18.35 6.24 -10.91
C ARG A 127 19.24 5.40 -11.84
N ILE A 128 20.49 5.81 -12.01
CA ILE A 128 21.50 4.97 -12.66
C ILE A 128 21.79 3.80 -11.72
N SER A 129 21.53 2.58 -12.19
CA SER A 129 21.45 1.38 -11.36
C SER A 129 22.53 0.37 -11.75
N SER A 130 23.76 0.61 -11.32
CA SER A 130 24.82 -0.40 -11.37
C SER A 130 24.43 -1.66 -10.60
N GLU A 131 25.14 -2.77 -10.81
CA GLU A 131 24.89 -4.03 -10.10
C GLU A 131 24.82 -3.84 -8.58
N GLU A 132 25.79 -3.13 -8.00
CA GLU A 132 25.83 -2.80 -6.58
C GLU A 132 24.63 -1.95 -6.13
N VAL A 133 24.22 -0.96 -6.95
CA VAL A 133 23.03 -0.14 -6.66
C VAL A 133 21.76 -0.99 -6.67
N VAL A 134 21.64 -1.92 -7.62
CA VAL A 134 20.49 -2.84 -7.72
C VAL A 134 20.43 -3.76 -6.51
N GLU A 135 21.55 -4.35 -6.10
CA GLU A 135 21.63 -5.21 -4.91
C GLU A 135 21.19 -4.46 -3.64
N ILE A 136 21.70 -3.25 -3.43
CA ILE A 136 21.34 -2.42 -2.28
C ILE A 136 19.86 -1.99 -2.36
N ALA A 137 19.39 -1.60 -3.54
CA ALA A 137 17.99 -1.25 -3.73
C ALA A 137 17.06 -2.43 -3.43
N GLU A 138 17.43 -3.65 -3.83
CA GLU A 138 16.68 -4.86 -3.53
C GLU A 138 16.60 -5.13 -2.03
N MET A 139 17.75 -5.06 -1.34
CA MET A 139 17.80 -5.22 0.13
C MET A 139 16.89 -4.22 0.84
N VAL A 140 16.93 -2.95 0.43
CA VAL A 140 16.11 -1.90 1.06
C VAL A 140 14.62 -2.10 0.75
N LEU A 141 14.26 -2.31 -0.51
CA LEU A 141 12.86 -2.40 -0.92
C LEU A 141 12.20 -3.67 -0.41
N CYS A 142 12.82 -4.83 -0.60
CA CYS A 142 12.24 -6.12 -0.23
C CYS A 142 12.39 -6.43 1.27
N GLY A 143 13.50 -5.97 1.87
CA GLY A 143 13.83 -6.25 3.26
C GLY A 143 13.20 -5.25 4.23
N SER A 144 13.57 -3.97 4.15
CA SER A 144 13.08 -2.97 5.10
C SER A 144 11.69 -2.49 4.71
N VAL A 145 11.57 -1.81 3.57
CA VAL A 145 10.35 -1.04 3.25
C VAL A 145 9.12 -1.94 3.12
N ASN A 146 9.24 -3.07 2.43
CA ASN A 146 8.15 -4.01 2.26
C ASN A 146 7.64 -4.57 3.60
N LYS A 147 8.56 -4.85 4.53
CA LYS A 147 8.21 -5.37 5.86
C LYS A 147 7.68 -4.28 6.76
N ASP A 148 8.21 -3.07 6.68
CA ASP A 148 7.66 -1.91 7.38
C ASP A 148 6.20 -1.68 6.98
N VAL A 149 5.90 -1.64 5.68
CA VAL A 149 4.53 -1.43 5.17
C VAL A 149 3.59 -2.58 5.56
N SER A 150 3.98 -3.83 5.34
CA SER A 150 3.12 -4.98 5.67
C SER A 150 2.89 -5.14 7.17
N ALA A 151 3.92 -4.92 7.99
CA ALA A 151 3.79 -4.91 9.45
C ALA A 151 2.94 -3.72 9.92
N GLY A 152 3.14 -2.53 9.35
CA GLY A 152 2.34 -1.33 9.68
C GLY A 152 0.85 -1.54 9.44
N ILE A 153 0.47 -2.10 8.28
CA ILE A 153 -0.92 -2.44 7.98
C ILE A 153 -1.45 -3.49 8.96
N SER A 154 -0.66 -4.52 9.25
CA SER A 154 -1.07 -5.59 10.18
C SER A 154 -1.26 -5.07 11.61
N ASN A 155 -0.37 -4.18 12.06
CA ASN A 155 -0.45 -3.52 13.37
C ASN A 155 -1.63 -2.56 13.47
N ALA A 156 -2.08 -1.98 12.36
CA ALA A 156 -3.30 -1.18 12.28
C ALA A 156 -4.59 -2.01 12.29
N GLY A 157 -4.50 -3.35 12.29
CA GLY A 157 -5.64 -4.28 12.31
C GLY A 157 -6.01 -4.85 10.93
N GLY A 158 -5.29 -4.47 9.87
CA GLY A 158 -5.46 -5.03 8.54
C GLY A 158 -4.75 -6.38 8.35
N ARG A 159 -4.81 -6.93 7.14
CA ARG A 159 -4.04 -8.11 6.75
C ARG A 159 -3.21 -7.81 5.51
N ALA A 160 -1.88 -7.94 5.62
CA ALA A 160 -0.96 -7.69 4.53
C ALA A 160 0.15 -8.74 4.46
N ILE A 161 0.49 -9.13 3.23
CA ILE A 161 1.65 -9.97 2.92
C ILE A 161 2.55 -9.16 1.98
N GLY A 162 3.76 -8.88 2.44
CA GLY A 162 4.77 -8.22 1.63
C GLY A 162 5.47 -9.22 0.71
N ILE A 163 5.40 -8.99 -0.60
CA ILE A 163 6.07 -9.76 -1.65
C ILE A 163 6.90 -8.84 -2.56
N SER A 164 7.70 -9.44 -3.42
CA SER A 164 8.54 -8.81 -4.42
C SER A 164 8.23 -9.35 -5.81
N GLY A 165 8.70 -8.67 -6.85
CA GLY A 165 8.61 -9.18 -8.22
C GLY A 165 9.33 -10.52 -8.45
N ARG A 166 10.31 -10.87 -7.59
CA ARG A 166 11.05 -12.14 -7.68
C ARG A 166 10.24 -13.33 -7.16
N ASP A 167 9.34 -13.09 -6.22
CA ASP A 167 8.52 -14.15 -5.65
C ASP A 167 7.67 -14.81 -6.73
N SER A 168 7.94 -16.08 -7.01
CA SER A 168 7.29 -16.85 -8.09
C SER A 168 7.36 -16.20 -9.48
N GLN A 169 8.40 -15.40 -9.77
CA GLN A 169 8.54 -14.65 -11.03
C GLN A 169 7.33 -13.74 -11.32
N LEU A 170 6.72 -13.18 -10.27
CA LEU A 170 5.53 -12.33 -10.38
C LEU A 170 5.72 -11.17 -11.37
N LEU A 171 6.91 -10.58 -11.41
CA LEU A 171 7.28 -9.57 -12.38
C LEU A 171 8.53 -10.00 -13.14
N GLN A 172 8.42 -9.98 -14.46
CA GLN A 172 9.55 -10.10 -15.37
C GLN A 172 9.87 -8.71 -15.93
N CYS A 173 11.14 -8.36 -15.94
CA CYS A 173 11.60 -7.06 -16.42
C CYS A 173 12.58 -7.24 -17.57
N THR A 174 12.48 -6.35 -18.55
CA THR A 174 13.47 -6.17 -19.61
C THR A 174 14.24 -4.89 -19.33
N LYS A 175 15.56 -4.92 -19.52
CA LYS A 175 16.39 -3.73 -19.39
C LYS A 175 15.85 -2.61 -20.27
N LEU A 176 15.70 -1.42 -19.68
CA LEU A 176 15.33 -0.22 -20.41
C LEU A 176 16.59 0.38 -21.03
N VAL A 177 16.58 0.57 -22.34
CA VAL A 177 17.59 1.36 -23.05
C VAL A 177 16.97 2.73 -23.30
N GLY A 178 17.59 3.80 -22.78
CA GLY A 178 17.06 5.16 -22.97
C GLY A 178 17.01 5.57 -24.44
N GLU A 179 16.13 6.51 -24.80
CA GLU A 179 16.01 7.02 -26.19
C GLU A 179 17.33 7.60 -26.72
N ASP A 180 18.19 8.08 -25.84
CA ASP A 180 19.52 8.65 -26.14
C ASP A 180 20.63 7.58 -26.20
N GLY A 181 20.28 6.30 -26.07
CA GLY A 181 21.25 5.19 -25.88
C GLY A 181 21.89 5.16 -24.49
N LEU A 182 21.43 6.01 -23.56
CA LEU A 182 21.95 6.06 -22.19
C LEU A 182 21.58 4.78 -21.44
N ASP A 183 22.60 4.06 -20.99
CA ASP A 183 22.48 2.89 -20.13
C ASP A 183 22.15 3.33 -18.70
N VAL A 184 20.88 3.20 -18.30
CA VAL A 184 20.44 3.50 -16.93
C VAL A 184 20.74 2.38 -15.93
N GLY A 185 21.53 1.38 -16.36
CA GLY A 185 21.93 0.24 -15.55
C GLY A 185 21.10 -1.02 -15.81
N LEU A 186 21.18 -1.97 -14.87
CA LEU A 186 20.47 -3.25 -14.91
C LEU A 186 18.97 -3.11 -14.57
#